data_AF-A0A2A8TZD9-F1
#
_entry.id   AF-A0A2A8TZD9-F1
#
_cell.length_a   1.000
_cell.length_b   1.000
_cell.length_c   1.000
_cell.angle_alpha   90.00
_cell.angle_beta   90.00
_cell.angle_gamma   90.00
#
_symmetry.space_group_name_H-M   'P 1'
#
loop_
_entity.id
_entity.type
_entity.pdbx_description
1 polymer ?
#
loop_
_entity_poly.entity_id
_entity_poly.type
_entity_poly.pdbx_seq_one_letter_code
_entity_poly.pdbx_strand_id
1 'polypeptide(L)'
;MRTYIVKSLFIEGLGEEINYDQAYFKINREKNCKWTIDVEYPGPKDYFIMAAYYDKEVEVTFSTIYATGIKGIAEVKKVQANSNYVQLSGIELL
;
A
#
# COMPACT_ATOMS: atom_id res chain seq x y z
N MET A 1 7.90 -5.08 14.82
CA MET A 1 6.94 -4.48 13.87
C MET A 1 6.35 -3.24 14.52
N ARG A 2 6.25 -2.12 13.80
CA ARG A 2 5.50 -0.93 14.24
C ARG A 2 4.42 -0.62 13.21
N THR A 3 3.19 -0.39 13.65
CA THR A 3 2.05 -0.04 12.79
C THR A 3 1.72 1.44 12.97
N TYR A 4 1.46 2.12 11.87
CA TYR A 4 1.07 3.52 11.80
C TYR A 4 -0.24 3.62 11.01
N ILE A 5 -1.11 4.53 11.45
CA ILE A 5 -2.33 4.86 10.71
C ILE A 5 -1.93 5.70 9.50
N VAL A 6 -2.39 5.29 8.31
CA VAL A 6 -2.28 6.09 7.10
C VAL A 6 -3.44 7.07 7.09
N LYS A 7 -3.18 8.35 6.84
CA LYS A 7 -4.22 9.39 6.70
C LYS A 7 -4.80 9.43 5.29
N SER A 8 -3.93 9.24 4.32
CA SER A 8 -4.27 9.18 2.90
C SER A 8 -3.27 8.31 2.18
N LEU A 9 -3.75 7.58 1.18
CA LEU A 9 -2.95 6.75 0.30
C LEU A 9 -3.40 6.98 -1.14
N PHE A 10 -2.51 7.51 -1.96
CA PHE A 10 -2.69 7.60 -3.40
C PHE A 10 -1.86 6.52 -4.08
N ILE A 11 -2.46 5.83 -5.05
CA ILE A 11 -1.80 4.79 -5.85
C ILE A 11 -1.85 5.22 -7.31
N GLU A 12 -0.69 5.39 -7.92
CA GLU A 12 -0.59 5.80 -9.31
C GLU A 12 -1.15 4.71 -10.23
N GLY A 13 -2.04 5.10 -11.16
CA GLY A 13 -2.75 4.17 -12.03
C GLY A 13 -4.10 3.69 -11.49
N LEU A 14 -4.35 3.78 -10.18
CA LEU A 14 -5.72 3.67 -9.65
C LEU A 14 -6.47 5.00 -9.86
N GLY A 15 -5.75 6.13 -9.79
CA GLY A 15 -6.31 7.47 -10.01
C GLY A 15 -7.22 7.95 -8.89
N GLU A 16 -7.26 7.23 -7.76
CA GLU A 16 -8.12 7.49 -6.62
C GLU A 16 -7.28 7.56 -5.33
N GLU A 17 -7.75 8.36 -4.38
CA GLU A 17 -7.18 8.47 -3.03
C GLU A 17 -7.98 7.60 -2.06
N ILE A 18 -7.27 6.75 -1.32
CA ILE A 18 -7.80 5.83 -0.32
C ILE A 18 -7.70 6.48 1.07
N ASN A 19 -8.79 6.41 1.82
CA ASN A 19 -8.97 7.13 3.09
C ASN A 19 -8.34 6.42 4.29
N TYR A 20 -8.28 7.15 5.41
CA TYR A 20 -7.54 6.75 6.60
C TYR A 20 -8.07 5.49 7.32
N ASP A 21 -9.35 5.17 7.16
CA ASP A 21 -9.99 4.00 7.73
C ASP A 21 -9.72 2.72 6.92
N GLN A 22 -9.19 2.89 5.71
CA GLN A 22 -8.98 1.84 4.73
C GLN A 22 -7.50 1.47 4.54
N ALA A 23 -6.53 2.14 5.17
CA ALA A 23 -5.11 1.88 4.95
C ALA A 23 -4.25 1.89 6.23
N TYR A 24 -3.36 0.90 6.36
CA TYR A 24 -2.52 0.71 7.54
C TYR A 24 -1.06 0.43 7.16
N PHE A 25 -0.14 1.30 7.57
CA PHE A 25 1.28 1.22 7.26
C PHE A 25 2.05 0.46 8.34
N LYS A 26 2.86 -0.52 7.97
CA LYS A 26 3.63 -1.34 8.90
C LYS A 26 5.10 -1.34 8.52
N ILE A 27 5.98 -1.09 9.48
CA ILE A 27 7.44 -1.20 9.31
C ILE A 27 7.92 -2.51 9.95
N ASN A 28 8.60 -3.31 9.15
CA ASN A 28 9.26 -4.55 9.54
C ASN A 28 10.75 -4.26 9.74
N ARG A 29 11.25 -4.50 10.96
CA ARG A 29 12.68 -4.34 11.29
C ARG A 29 13.45 -5.56 10.77
N GLU A 30 13.65 -5.60 9.46
CA GLU A 30 14.55 -6.54 8.78
C GLU A 30 15.80 -5.78 8.29
N LYS A 31 16.82 -6.51 7.81
CA LYS A 31 18.10 -5.93 7.35
C LYS A 31 17.93 -4.79 6.33
N ASN A 32 16.83 -4.78 5.56
CA ASN A 32 16.59 -3.81 4.48
C ASN A 32 15.38 -2.88 4.74
N CYS A 33 14.94 -2.70 6.01
CA CYS A 33 13.80 -1.85 6.37
C CYS A 33 12.58 -2.02 5.43
N LYS A 34 12.00 -3.23 5.45
CA LYS A 34 10.82 -3.56 4.64
C LYS A 34 9.57 -2.95 5.26
N TRP A 35 8.65 -2.48 4.43
CA TRP A 35 7.36 -1.98 4.88
C TRP A 35 6.21 -2.61 4.11
N THR A 36 5.02 -2.56 4.70
CA THR A 36 3.76 -2.98 4.05
C THR A 36 2.67 -1.95 4.27
N ILE A 37 1.75 -1.86 3.32
CA ILE A 37 0.48 -1.14 3.49
C ILE A 37 -0.65 -2.14 3.27
N ASP A 38 -1.42 -2.38 4.31
CA ASP A 38 -2.63 -3.19 4.22
C ASP A 38 -3.80 -2.26 3.89
N VAL A 39 -4.56 -2.62 2.87
CA VAL A 39 -5.63 -1.80 2.30
C VAL A 39 -6.95 -2.58 2.33
N GLU A 40 -7.99 -1.97 2.88
CA GLU A 40 -9.37 -2.41 2.77
C GLU A 40 -10.05 -1.64 1.62
N TYR A 41 -9.89 -2.15 0.40
CA TYR A 41 -10.37 -1.54 -0.82
C TYR A 41 -11.70 -2.17 -1.28
N PRO A 42 -12.85 -1.46 -1.16
CA PRO A 42 -14.15 -1.99 -1.57
C PRO A 42 -14.40 -1.91 -3.08
N GLY A 43 -13.55 -1.23 -3.85
CA GLY A 43 -13.70 -1.04 -5.28
C GLY A 43 -13.24 -2.24 -6.13
N PRO A 44 -13.29 -2.11 -7.47
CA PRO A 44 -12.81 -3.13 -8.40
C PRO A 44 -11.32 -3.39 -8.24
N LYS A 45 -10.94 -4.65 -7.95
CA LYS A 45 -9.55 -5.02 -7.66
C LYS A 45 -8.74 -5.40 -8.90
N ASP A 46 -9.30 -5.24 -10.11
CA ASP A 46 -8.66 -5.66 -11.37
C ASP A 46 -7.26 -5.05 -11.53
N TYR A 47 -7.11 -3.77 -11.16
CA TYR A 47 -5.80 -3.10 -11.15
C TYR A 47 -4.77 -3.84 -10.30
N PHE A 48 -5.11 -4.18 -9.05
CA PHE A 48 -4.22 -4.90 -8.14
C PHE A 48 -3.96 -6.34 -8.59
N ILE A 49 -4.97 -7.01 -9.14
CA ILE A 49 -4.83 -8.37 -9.68
C ILE A 49 -3.87 -8.35 -10.87
N MET A 50 -4.03 -7.41 -11.79
CA MET A 50 -3.11 -7.26 -12.93
C MET A 50 -1.70 -6.90 -12.47
N ALA A 51 -1.56 -5.97 -11.53
CA ALA A 51 -0.25 -5.60 -11.01
C ALA A 51 0.46 -6.79 -10.36
N ALA A 52 -0.25 -7.59 -9.56
CA ALA A 52 0.28 -8.83 -8.98
C ALA A 52 0.59 -9.91 -10.03
N TYR A 53 -0.27 -10.07 -11.05
CA TYR A 53 -0.10 -11.10 -12.08
C TYR A 53 1.10 -10.84 -13.00
N TYR A 54 1.39 -9.56 -13.27
CA TYR A 54 2.49 -9.14 -14.15
C TYR A 54 3.75 -8.69 -13.39
N ASP A 55 3.83 -8.94 -12.07
CA ASP A 55 4.92 -8.46 -11.20
C ASP A 55 5.23 -6.96 -11.41
N LYS A 56 4.19 -6.14 -11.59
CA LYS A 56 4.34 -4.69 -11.76
C LYS A 56 4.42 -4.00 -10.41
N GLU A 57 5.40 -3.11 -10.31
CA GLU A 57 5.49 -2.15 -9.23
C GLU A 57 4.44 -1.05 -9.38
N VAL A 58 3.97 -0.54 -8.24
CA VAL A 58 3.03 0.57 -8.13
C VAL A 58 3.67 1.70 -7.34
N GLU A 59 3.57 2.92 -7.87
CA GLU A 59 3.98 4.10 -7.13
C GLU A 59 2.90 4.49 -6.13
N VAL A 60 3.30 4.69 -4.88
CA VAL A 60 2.41 5.12 -3.81
C VAL A 60 2.89 6.41 -3.20
N THR A 61 1.94 7.31 -2.94
CA THR A 61 2.15 8.49 -2.10
C THR A 61 1.22 8.40 -0.92
N PHE A 62 1.73 8.42 0.30
CA PHE A 62 0.89 8.30 1.49
C PHE A 62 1.33 9.26 2.59
N SER A 63 0.38 9.54 3.49
CA SER A 63 0.62 10.35 4.67
C SER A 63 0.27 9.55 5.92
N THR A 64 0.97 9.82 7.01
CA THR A 64 0.69 9.31 8.35
C THR A 64 0.35 10.48 9.28
N ILE A 65 0.07 10.18 10.55
CA ILE A 65 -0.07 11.24 11.57
C ILE A 65 1.23 12.00 11.85
N TYR A 66 2.40 11.45 11.49
CA TYR A 66 3.71 12.02 11.84
C TYR A 66 4.46 12.63 10.64
N ALA A 67 4.15 12.19 9.42
CA ALA A 67 4.82 12.64 8.20
C ALA A 67 3.85 12.58 7.01
N THR A 68 3.94 13.54 6.10
CA THR A 68 3.04 13.70 4.96
C THR A 68 3.81 13.59 3.65
N GLY A 69 3.16 13.08 2.60
CA GLY A 69 3.75 13.03 1.26
C GLY A 69 4.92 12.06 1.12
N ILE A 70 4.92 10.97 1.91
CA ILE A 70 5.90 9.90 1.81
C ILE A 70 5.69 9.19 0.48
N LYS A 71 6.75 9.05 -0.30
CA LYS A 71 6.70 8.33 -1.58
C LYS A 71 7.39 6.99 -1.45
N GLY A 72 6.90 6.02 -2.21
CA GLY A 72 7.50 4.70 -2.24
C GLY A 72 7.09 3.92 -3.48
N ILE A 73 7.93 2.97 -3.85
CA ILE A 73 7.61 1.96 -4.84
C ILE A 73 7.17 0.72 -4.09
N ALA A 74 6.02 0.17 -4.46
CA ALA A 74 5.42 -0.99 -3.81
C ALA A 74 5.12 -2.08 -4.81
N GLU A 75 5.18 -3.33 -4.37
CA GLU A 75 4.65 -4.48 -5.08
C GLU A 75 3.34 -4.94 -4.43
N VAL A 76 2.41 -5.45 -5.24
CA VAL A 76 1.20 -6.09 -4.72
C VAL A 76 1.53 -7.51 -4.26
N LYS A 77 1.57 -7.74 -2.94
CA LYS A 77 1.91 -9.06 -2.36
C LYS A 77 0.72 -9.98 -2.17
N LYS A 78 -0.47 -9.42 -1.94
CA LYS A 78 -1.67 -10.22 -1.70
C LYS A 78 -2.91 -9.47 -2.14
N VAL A 79 -3.77 -10.16 -2.89
CA VAL A 79 -5.13 -9.72 -3.21
C VAL A 79 -6.07 -10.84 -2.81
N GLN A 80 -6.99 -10.59 -1.89
CA GLN A 80 -7.98 -11.59 -1.51
C GLN A 80 -9.22 -11.41 -2.38
N ALA A 81 -9.62 -12.45 -3.14
CA ALA A 81 -10.79 -12.36 -4.01
C ALA A 81 -12.09 -12.14 -3.21
N ASN A 82 -12.24 -12.84 -2.07
CA ASN A 82 -13.47 -12.88 -1.27
C ASN A 82 -13.54 -11.81 -0.15
N SER A 83 -12.62 -10.83 -0.15
CA SER A 83 -12.64 -9.72 0.82
C SER A 83 -12.10 -8.45 0.17
N ASN A 84 -12.19 -7.32 0.87
CA ASN A 84 -11.66 -6.04 0.38
C ASN A 84 -10.13 -5.93 0.56
N TYR A 85 -9.47 -7.00 1.00
CA TYR A 85 -8.08 -6.93 1.43
C TYR A 85 -7.09 -6.97 0.26
N VAL A 86 -6.24 -5.95 0.21
CA VAL A 86 -5.03 -5.86 -0.60
C VAL A 86 -3.84 -5.57 0.30
N GLN A 87 -2.68 -6.18 0.04
CA GLN A 87 -1.43 -5.84 0.72
C GLN A 87 -0.39 -5.41 -0.28
N LEU A 88 0.18 -4.24 -0.04
CA LEU A 88 1.33 -3.69 -0.74
C LEU A 88 2.58 -3.87 0.12
N SER A 89 3.75 -4.05 -0.50
CA SER A 89 5.03 -4.02 0.21
C SER A 89 6.11 -3.31 -0.57
N GLY A 90 6.95 -2.55 0.10
CA GLY A 90 8.14 -1.96 -0.49
C GLY A 90 9.37 -2.12 0.40
N ILE A 91 10.50 -1.72 -0.17
CA ILE A 91 11.80 -1.65 0.47
C ILE A 91 12.24 -0.20 0.38
N GLU A 92 12.73 0.35 1.50
CA GLU A 92 13.14 1.75 1.60
C GLU A 92 11.98 2.74 1.32
N LEU A 93 12.12 3.99 1.74
CA LEU A 93 11.16 5.07 1.47
C LEU A 93 11.93 6.19 0.78
N LEU A 94 11.29 6.87 -0.19
CA LEU A 94 11.86 7.98 -0.96
C LEU A 94 11.64 9.32 -0.27
#